data_AF-A0A1V6FTV3-F1
#
_entry.id   AF-A0A1V6FTV3-F1
#
_cell.length_a   1.000
_cell.length_b   1.000
_cell.length_c   1.000
_cell.angle_alpha   90.00
_cell.angle_beta   90.00
_cell.angle_gamma   90.00
#
_symmetry.space_group_name_H-M   'P 1'
#
loop_
_entity.id
_entity.type
_entity.pdbx_description
1 polymer ?
#
loop_
_entity_poly.entity_id
_entity_poly.type
_entity_poly.pdbx_seq_one_letter_code
_entity_poly.pdbx_strand_id
1 'polypeptide(L)'
;MAKIVEENLNYEIEDLGSLPKLLSVGKEDEFNTQIFTPEFIVNNMIKLIGEDYVADVTKTVLEPASGDGAFTVRILKLRLEHLIGLKTENFLQKTLIALSTIYSIEMDKGLIKKQRNNIYSTLVYYAKAYNPEENYFSLAKKIISANFIWGKTNIDESKNEDGGGFLGHSVGNYLSDDKKERQNKTLMEKMNEPIKVSNNQIKFFVWEINPDLSYYCREEEVF
;
A
#
# COMPACT_ATOMS: atom_id res chain seq x y z
N MET A 1 -14.41 7.45 21.65
CA MET A 1 -14.99 7.66 20.31
C MET A 1 -14.06 8.61 19.57
N ALA A 2 -13.10 8.07 18.82
CA ALA A 2 -12.25 8.90 17.98
C ALA A 2 -13.09 9.39 16.80
N LYS A 3 -13.29 10.71 16.72
CA LYS A 3 -13.75 11.35 15.49
C LYS A 3 -12.59 11.26 14.51
N ILE A 4 -12.63 10.27 13.64
CA ILE A 4 -11.89 10.32 12.38
C ILE A 4 -12.28 11.65 11.73
N VAL A 5 -11.30 12.49 11.45
CA VAL A 5 -11.53 13.74 10.72
C VAL A 5 -11.97 13.34 9.31
N GLU A 6 -13.28 13.20 9.12
CA GLU A 6 -13.95 12.81 7.87
C GLU A 6 -13.69 13.80 6.73
N GLU A 7 -13.11 14.97 7.00
CA GLU A 7 -13.16 16.13 6.12
C GLU A 7 -12.24 16.08 4.89
N ASN A 8 -11.38 15.06 4.70
CA ASN A 8 -10.47 15.01 3.52
C ASN A 8 -10.41 13.68 2.76
N LEU A 9 -11.24 12.70 3.07
CA LEU A 9 -11.30 11.44 2.30
C LEU A 9 -12.33 11.56 1.17
N ASN A 10 -12.09 12.44 0.21
CA ASN A 10 -12.86 12.43 -1.03
C ASN A 10 -12.42 11.19 -1.83
N TYR A 11 -13.19 10.10 -1.72
CA TYR A 11 -12.92 8.80 -2.34
C TYR A 11 -13.12 8.87 -3.86
N GLU A 12 -12.24 9.56 -4.58
CA GLU A 12 -12.14 9.46 -6.05
C GLU A 12 -11.57 8.10 -6.47
N ILE A 13 -12.16 7.01 -5.92
CA ILE A 13 -11.85 5.62 -6.19
C ILE A 13 -13.03 5.03 -6.95
N GLU A 14 -12.77 4.67 -8.20
CA GLU A 14 -13.76 4.20 -9.16
C GLU A 14 -13.39 2.80 -9.68
N ASP A 15 -14.41 1.97 -9.92
CA ASP A 15 -14.23 0.70 -10.64
C ASP A 15 -14.11 1.02 -12.14
N LEU A 16 -12.98 0.66 -12.74
CA LEU A 16 -12.72 0.83 -14.17
C LEU A 16 -13.48 -0.21 -15.02
N GLY A 17 -14.18 -1.15 -14.39
CA GLY A 17 -15.00 -2.17 -15.04
C GLY A 17 -14.20 -3.30 -15.70
N SER A 18 -12.87 -3.28 -15.58
CA SER A 18 -11.97 -4.29 -16.14
C SER A 18 -10.70 -4.42 -15.31
N LEU A 19 -10.00 -5.55 -15.47
CA LEU A 19 -8.67 -5.70 -14.87
C LEU A 19 -7.69 -4.69 -15.49
N PRO A 20 -6.82 -4.08 -14.67
CA PRO A 20 -5.77 -3.20 -15.18
C PRO A 20 -4.88 -3.93 -16.17
N LYS A 21 -4.59 -3.30 -17.30
CA LYS A 21 -3.60 -3.82 -18.25
C LYS A 21 -2.23 -3.29 -17.84
N LEU A 22 -1.40 -4.18 -17.31
CA LEU A 22 0.02 -3.90 -17.09
C LEU A 22 0.72 -3.76 -18.45
N LEU A 23 1.75 -2.93 -18.50
CA LEU A 23 2.47 -2.68 -19.75
C LEU A 23 3.25 -3.92 -20.18
N SER A 24 3.26 -4.21 -21.47
CA SER A 24 4.08 -5.28 -22.05
C SER A 24 5.55 -4.87 -22.23
N VAL A 25 5.80 -3.58 -22.39
CA VAL A 25 7.13 -2.98 -22.59
C VAL A 25 7.32 -1.81 -21.64
N GLY A 26 8.56 -1.58 -21.21
CA GLY A 26 8.89 -0.41 -20.41
C GLY A 26 8.57 0.85 -21.18
N LYS A 27 7.96 1.83 -20.52
CA LYS A 27 7.59 3.10 -21.12
C LYS A 27 7.99 4.24 -20.19
N GLU A 28 8.49 5.32 -20.75
CA GLU A 28 8.69 6.58 -20.05
C GLU A 28 7.47 7.50 -20.28
N ASP A 29 7.21 8.40 -19.33
CA ASP A 29 6.31 9.53 -19.57
C ASP A 29 6.93 10.53 -20.57
N GLU A 30 6.14 11.53 -20.99
CA GLU A 30 6.56 12.49 -22.03
C GLU A 30 7.78 13.33 -21.62
N PHE A 31 8.09 13.39 -20.33
CA PHE A 31 9.18 14.18 -19.76
C PHE A 31 10.38 13.32 -19.33
N ASN A 32 10.34 11.99 -19.55
CA ASN A 32 11.33 11.02 -19.11
C ASN A 32 11.62 11.08 -17.59
N THR A 33 10.60 11.42 -16.80
CA THR A 33 10.64 11.51 -15.34
C THR A 33 10.04 10.30 -14.65
N GLN A 34 9.17 9.55 -15.34
CA GLN A 34 8.52 8.35 -14.82
C GLN A 34 8.84 7.15 -15.69
N ILE A 35 9.25 6.04 -15.08
CA ILE A 35 9.38 4.75 -15.75
C ILE A 35 8.21 3.87 -15.33
N PHE A 36 7.48 3.34 -16.30
CA PHE A 36 6.44 2.34 -16.09
C PHE A 36 7.02 0.94 -16.30
N THR A 37 7.04 0.17 -15.22
CA THR A 37 7.64 -1.17 -15.20
C THR A 37 6.75 -2.16 -15.96
N PRO A 38 7.29 -2.91 -16.94
CA PRO A 38 6.51 -3.89 -17.69
C PRO A 38 6.23 -5.14 -16.87
N GLU A 39 5.12 -5.82 -17.19
CA GLU A 39 4.60 -6.98 -16.46
C GLU A 39 5.64 -8.10 -16.31
N PHE A 40 6.44 -8.38 -17.33
CA PHE A 40 7.44 -9.44 -17.25
C PHE A 40 8.55 -9.13 -16.23
N ILE A 41 8.92 -7.86 -16.06
CA ILE A 41 9.89 -7.45 -15.03
C ILE A 41 9.26 -7.59 -13.65
N VAL A 42 8.02 -7.14 -13.47
CA VAL A 42 7.28 -7.32 -12.20
C VAL A 42 7.21 -8.80 -11.82
N ASN A 43 6.84 -9.68 -12.76
CA ASN A 43 6.78 -11.11 -12.53
C ASN A 43 8.15 -11.71 -12.18
N ASN A 44 9.21 -11.32 -12.90
CA ASN A 44 10.56 -11.79 -12.61
C ASN A 44 11.02 -11.39 -11.21
N MET A 45 10.73 -10.16 -10.79
CA MET A 45 11.10 -9.67 -9.46
C MET A 45 10.33 -10.39 -8.34
N ILE A 46 9.03 -10.61 -8.51
CA ILE A 46 8.23 -11.40 -7.56
C ILE A 46 8.77 -12.84 -7.46
N LYS A 47 9.14 -13.44 -8.59
CA LYS A 47 9.70 -14.80 -8.63
C LYS A 47 11.04 -14.90 -7.88
N LEU A 48 11.87 -13.86 -7.92
CA LEU A 48 13.13 -13.81 -7.16
C LEU A 48 12.91 -13.79 -5.64
N ILE A 49 11.85 -13.11 -5.18
CA ILE A 49 11.45 -13.09 -3.76
C ILE A 49 10.82 -14.44 -3.34
N GLY A 50 10.07 -15.06 -4.27
CA GLY A 50 9.32 -16.29 -4.06
C GLY A 50 7.82 -16.03 -4.08
N GLU A 51 7.13 -16.61 -5.05
CA GLU A 51 5.70 -16.36 -5.28
C GLU A 51 4.85 -16.76 -4.06
N ASP A 52 5.14 -17.90 -3.42
CA ASP A 52 4.42 -18.34 -2.21
C ASP A 52 4.59 -17.36 -1.05
N TYR A 53 5.77 -16.77 -0.89
CA TYR A 53 6.03 -15.77 0.15
C TYR A 53 5.23 -14.48 -0.10
N VAL A 54 5.14 -14.04 -1.36
CA VAL A 54 4.38 -12.85 -1.74
C VAL A 54 2.86 -13.09 -1.68
N ALA A 55 2.42 -14.32 -2.01
CA ALA A 55 1.03 -14.76 -1.96
C ALA A 55 0.48 -14.91 -0.53
N ASP A 56 1.35 -15.08 0.47
CA ASP A 56 0.97 -15.13 1.87
C ASP A 56 0.41 -13.77 2.34
N VAL A 57 -0.89 -13.76 2.63
CA VAL A 57 -1.65 -12.57 3.06
C VAL A 57 -1.27 -12.08 4.46
N THR A 58 -0.50 -12.86 5.22
CA THR A 58 0.04 -12.43 6.53
C THR A 58 1.28 -11.55 6.39
N LYS A 59 1.90 -11.51 5.20
CA LYS A 59 3.06 -10.68 4.93
C LYS A 59 2.65 -9.27 4.56
N THR A 60 3.40 -8.30 5.06
CA THR A 60 3.24 -6.89 4.68
C THR A 60 4.18 -6.54 3.54
N VAL A 61 3.71 -5.77 2.56
CA VAL A 61 4.51 -5.23 1.46
C VAL A 61 4.41 -3.71 1.42
N LEU A 62 5.51 -3.03 1.12
CA LEU A 62 5.56 -1.59 0.92
C LEU A 62 6.19 -1.30 -0.43
N GLU A 63 5.52 -0.48 -1.25
CA GLU A 63 6.07 0.06 -2.48
C GLU A 63 6.23 1.60 -2.41
N PRO A 64 7.47 2.11 -2.23
CA PRO A 64 7.73 3.52 -1.91
C PRO A 64 7.75 4.49 -3.11
N ALA A 65 7.69 3.99 -4.35
CA ALA A 65 7.69 4.79 -5.57
C ALA A 65 6.77 4.12 -6.61
N SER A 66 5.51 4.00 -6.23
CA SER A 66 4.65 2.94 -6.77
C SER A 66 4.04 3.21 -8.15
N GLY A 67 4.18 4.43 -8.67
CA GLY A 67 3.67 4.84 -9.97
C GLY A 67 2.18 4.54 -10.12
N ASP A 68 1.81 3.89 -11.22
CA ASP A 68 0.43 3.42 -11.44
C ASP A 68 0.11 2.06 -10.82
N GLY A 69 1.04 1.51 -10.02
CA GLY A 69 0.83 0.36 -9.17
C GLY A 69 1.11 -1.01 -9.79
N ALA A 70 1.99 -1.11 -10.79
CA ALA A 70 2.27 -2.38 -11.44
C ALA A 70 2.62 -3.52 -10.46
N PHE A 71 3.49 -3.26 -9.47
CA PHE A 71 3.83 -4.21 -8.41
C PHE A 71 2.65 -4.49 -7.48
N THR A 72 2.02 -3.45 -6.93
CA THR A 72 0.93 -3.60 -5.96
C THR A 72 -0.28 -4.35 -6.56
N VAL A 73 -0.61 -4.08 -7.83
CA VAL A 73 -1.68 -4.77 -8.57
C VAL A 73 -1.31 -6.24 -8.76
N ARG A 74 -0.08 -6.54 -9.17
CA ARG A 74 0.35 -7.93 -9.37
C ARG A 74 0.40 -8.72 -8.07
N ILE A 75 0.86 -8.10 -6.97
CA ILE A 75 0.87 -8.71 -5.63
C ILE A 75 -0.55 -9.02 -5.17
N LEU A 76 -1.47 -8.06 -5.27
CA LEU A 76 -2.88 -8.29 -4.92
C LEU A 76 -3.47 -9.41 -5.77
N LYS A 77 -3.27 -9.38 -7.09
CA LYS A 77 -3.73 -10.42 -8.00
C LYS A 77 -3.21 -11.81 -7.60
N LEU A 78 -1.91 -11.93 -7.32
CA LEU A 78 -1.30 -13.19 -6.88
C LEU A 78 -1.94 -13.73 -5.59
N ARG A 79 -2.18 -12.86 -4.60
CA ARG A 79 -2.84 -13.22 -3.34
C ARG A 79 -4.28 -13.69 -3.56
N LEU A 80 -5.04 -12.99 -4.39
CA LEU A 80 -6.42 -13.36 -4.70
C LEU A 80 -6.50 -14.70 -5.44
N GLU A 81 -5.62 -14.92 -6.43
CA GLU A 81 -5.50 -16.19 -7.15
C GLU A 81 -5.12 -17.34 -6.21
N HIS A 82 -4.20 -17.10 -5.28
CA HIS A 82 -3.81 -18.07 -4.27
C HIS A 82 -4.98 -18.45 -3.35
N LEU A 83 -5.74 -17.46 -2.85
CA LEU A 83 -6.93 -17.70 -2.03
C LEU A 83 -8.00 -18.52 -2.77
N ILE A 84 -8.19 -18.30 -4.07
CA ILE A 84 -9.09 -19.08 -4.93
C ILE A 84 -8.58 -20.52 -5.08
N GLY A 85 -7.29 -20.69 -5.37
CA GLY A 85 -6.67 -22.01 -5.52
C GLY A 85 -6.81 -22.87 -4.26
N LEU A 86 -6.71 -22.23 -3.08
CA LEU A 86 -6.92 -22.87 -1.78
C LEU A 86 -8.40 -23.13 -1.43
N LYS A 87 -9.35 -22.64 -2.23
CA LYS A 87 -10.80 -22.67 -1.94
C LYS A 87 -11.12 -22.13 -0.53
N THR A 88 -10.49 -21.00 -0.21
CA THR A 88 -10.54 -20.42 1.14
C THR A 88 -11.97 -20.10 1.57
N GLU A 89 -12.35 -20.54 2.77
CA GLU A 89 -13.57 -20.09 3.45
C GLU A 89 -13.47 -18.59 3.78
N ASN A 90 -14.60 -17.89 3.88
CA ASN A 90 -14.64 -16.44 4.13
C ASN A 90 -13.79 -15.65 3.12
N PHE A 91 -13.83 -16.04 1.84
CA PHE A 91 -13.03 -15.46 0.77
C PHE A 91 -13.02 -13.92 0.81
N LEU A 92 -14.19 -13.28 0.88
CA LEU A 92 -14.33 -11.82 0.95
C LEU A 92 -13.62 -11.19 2.17
N GLN A 93 -13.64 -11.83 3.33
CA GLN A 93 -12.88 -11.31 4.48
C GLN A 93 -11.38 -11.40 4.19
N LYS A 94 -10.92 -12.55 3.66
CA LYS A 94 -9.52 -12.80 3.33
C LYS A 94 -8.99 -11.88 2.22
N THR A 95 -9.83 -11.47 1.27
CA THR A 95 -9.43 -10.48 0.23
C THR A 95 -9.21 -9.10 0.83
N LEU A 96 -10.00 -8.69 1.83
CA LEU A 96 -9.76 -7.43 2.56
C LEU A 96 -8.49 -7.50 3.40
N ILE A 97 -8.21 -8.64 4.03
CA ILE A 97 -6.92 -8.87 4.73
C ILE A 97 -5.76 -8.76 3.73
N ALA A 98 -5.86 -9.42 2.57
CA ALA A 98 -4.86 -9.37 1.51
C ALA A 98 -4.59 -7.94 1.00
N LEU A 99 -5.63 -7.12 0.88
CA LEU A 99 -5.53 -5.71 0.50
C LEU A 99 -4.91 -4.87 1.63
N SER A 100 -5.33 -5.10 2.88
CA SER A 100 -4.90 -4.35 4.05
C SER A 100 -3.43 -4.52 4.41
N THR A 101 -2.74 -5.49 3.83
CA THR A 101 -1.31 -5.73 4.06
C THR A 101 -0.42 -5.20 2.92
N ILE A 102 -1.00 -4.42 2.00
CA ILE A 102 -0.29 -3.76 0.89
C ILE A 102 -0.26 -2.26 1.15
N TYR A 103 0.94 -1.68 1.16
CA TYR A 103 1.19 -0.25 1.34
C TYR A 103 1.86 0.33 0.10
N SER A 104 1.48 1.54 -0.28
CA SER A 104 2.14 2.26 -1.35
C SER A 104 2.28 3.74 -1.05
N ILE A 105 3.34 4.32 -1.59
CA ILE A 105 3.57 5.76 -1.58
C ILE A 105 3.85 6.18 -3.01
N GLU A 106 3.25 7.30 -3.42
CA GLU A 106 3.48 7.91 -4.73
C GLU A 106 3.41 9.43 -4.61
N MET A 107 4.32 10.13 -5.29
CA MET A 107 4.44 11.58 -5.24
C MET A 107 3.56 12.28 -6.28
N ASP A 108 3.24 11.61 -7.40
CA ASP A 108 2.33 12.15 -8.41
C ASP A 108 0.86 11.85 -8.06
N LYS A 109 0.04 12.92 -7.96
CA LYS A 109 -1.38 12.82 -7.61
C LYS A 109 -2.22 12.07 -8.66
N GLY A 110 -1.87 12.17 -9.93
CA GLY A 110 -2.54 11.46 -11.01
C GLY A 110 -2.21 9.97 -10.99
N LEU A 111 -0.94 9.62 -10.76
CA LEU A 111 -0.49 8.24 -10.68
C LEU A 111 -1.06 7.52 -9.45
N ILE A 112 -1.05 8.14 -8.27
CA ILE A 112 -1.69 7.54 -7.09
C ILE A 112 -3.19 7.34 -7.29
N LYS A 113 -3.89 8.28 -7.92
CA LYS A 113 -5.32 8.11 -8.28
C LYS A 113 -5.50 6.92 -9.23
N LYS A 114 -4.67 6.81 -10.27
CA LYS A 114 -4.69 5.70 -11.22
C LYS A 114 -4.40 4.36 -10.51
N GLN A 115 -3.41 4.30 -9.63
CA GLN A 115 -3.10 3.13 -8.83
C GLN A 115 -4.27 2.70 -7.94
N ARG A 116 -4.88 3.63 -7.20
CA ARG A 116 -6.04 3.34 -6.34
C ARG A 116 -7.19 2.74 -7.13
N ASN A 117 -7.49 3.28 -8.31
CA ASN A 117 -8.50 2.74 -9.22
C ASN A 117 -8.11 1.35 -9.74
N ASN A 118 -6.84 1.13 -10.10
CA ASN A 118 -6.35 -0.17 -10.54
C ASN A 118 -6.50 -1.25 -9.46
N ILE A 119 -6.13 -0.92 -8.23
CA ILE A 119 -6.24 -1.81 -7.06
C ILE A 119 -7.71 -2.12 -6.76
N TYR A 120 -8.55 -1.10 -6.73
CA TYR A 120 -9.98 -1.27 -6.49
C TYR A 120 -10.65 -2.13 -7.57
N SER A 121 -10.37 -1.85 -8.85
CA SER A 121 -10.91 -2.63 -9.97
C SER A 121 -10.45 -4.09 -9.94
N THR A 122 -9.19 -4.33 -9.54
CA THR A 122 -8.66 -5.68 -9.33
C THR A 122 -9.45 -6.40 -8.23
N LEU A 123 -9.61 -5.78 -7.06
CA LEU A 123 -10.37 -6.38 -5.96
C LEU A 123 -11.83 -6.66 -6.38
N VAL A 124 -12.49 -5.69 -7.01
CA VAL A 124 -13.89 -5.80 -7.46
C VAL A 124 -14.06 -6.94 -8.47
N TYR A 125 -13.13 -7.10 -9.41
CA TYR A 125 -13.17 -8.16 -10.41
C TYR A 125 -13.25 -9.55 -9.77
N TYR A 126 -12.38 -9.84 -8.80
CA TYR A 126 -12.38 -11.13 -8.11
C TYR A 126 -13.54 -11.27 -7.12
N ALA A 127 -13.90 -10.19 -6.41
CA ALA A 127 -14.95 -10.22 -5.40
C ALA A 127 -16.35 -10.47 -6.00
N LYS A 128 -16.64 -9.95 -7.21
CA LYS A 128 -17.97 -10.08 -7.86
C LYS A 128 -18.48 -11.52 -7.94
N ALA A 129 -17.59 -12.52 -8.08
CA ALA A 129 -17.96 -13.93 -8.12
C ALA A 129 -18.47 -14.51 -6.78
N TYR A 130 -18.35 -13.75 -5.68
CA TYR A 130 -18.67 -14.16 -4.32
C TYR A 130 -19.75 -13.29 -3.66
N ASN A 131 -20.54 -12.55 -4.46
CA ASN A 131 -21.71 -11.78 -4.01
C ASN A 131 -21.43 -10.85 -2.79
N PRO A 132 -20.46 -9.93 -2.88
CA PRO A 132 -20.13 -9.02 -1.78
C PRO A 132 -21.28 -8.07 -1.45
N GLU A 133 -21.44 -7.80 -0.16
CA GLU A 133 -22.34 -6.78 0.37
C GLU A 133 -21.79 -5.35 0.11
N GLU A 134 -22.63 -4.33 0.25
CA GLU A 134 -22.23 -2.93 0.01
C GLU A 134 -21.15 -2.42 0.99
N ASN A 135 -21.18 -2.90 2.24
CA ASN A 135 -20.20 -2.59 3.27
C ASN A 135 -18.77 -3.02 2.87
N TYR A 136 -18.63 -4.10 2.10
CA TYR A 136 -17.35 -4.63 1.62
C TYR A 136 -16.64 -3.60 0.74
N PHE A 137 -17.35 -2.99 -0.20
CA PHE A 137 -16.77 -1.99 -1.10
C PHE A 137 -16.42 -0.70 -0.35
N SER A 138 -17.26 -0.30 0.59
CA SER A 138 -16.99 0.86 1.46
C SER A 138 -15.72 0.64 2.30
N LEU A 139 -15.54 -0.57 2.83
CA LEU A 139 -14.36 -0.95 3.61
C LEU A 139 -13.10 -1.04 2.74
N ALA A 140 -13.20 -1.63 1.54
CA ALA A 140 -12.11 -1.66 0.58
C ALA A 140 -11.61 -0.25 0.21
N LYS A 141 -12.53 0.68 -0.06
CA LYS A 141 -12.18 2.08 -0.34
C LYS A 141 -11.48 2.75 0.84
N LYS A 142 -11.92 2.49 2.08
CA LYS A 142 -11.25 2.97 3.29
C LYS A 142 -9.82 2.44 3.41
N ILE A 143 -9.62 1.13 3.22
CA ILE A 143 -8.29 0.50 3.25
C ILE A 143 -7.40 1.12 2.17
N ILE A 144 -7.90 1.26 0.94
CA ILE A 144 -7.12 1.84 -0.17
C ILE A 144 -6.71 3.27 0.16
N SER A 145 -7.63 4.10 0.65
CA SER A 145 -7.31 5.49 1.00
C SER A 145 -6.28 5.60 2.13
N ALA A 146 -6.29 4.67 3.09
CA ALA A 146 -5.36 4.65 4.22
C ALA A 146 -3.96 4.13 3.83
N ASN A 147 -3.90 3.08 2.99
CA ASN A 147 -2.66 2.37 2.72
C ASN A 147 -1.92 2.83 1.45
N PHE A 148 -2.62 3.44 0.50
CA PHE A 148 -2.07 3.91 -0.77
C PHE A 148 -2.02 5.44 -0.71
N ILE A 149 -0.94 6.00 -0.19
CA ILE A 149 -0.87 7.42 0.18
C ILE A 149 -0.16 8.25 -0.88
N TRP A 150 -0.62 9.50 -1.01
CA TRP A 150 0.13 10.52 -1.71
C TRP A 150 1.19 11.08 -0.77
N GLY A 151 2.47 10.99 -1.14
CA GLY A 151 3.57 11.43 -0.29
C GLY A 151 4.92 11.35 -1.01
N LYS A 152 5.96 11.97 -0.44
CA LYS A 152 7.31 11.86 -0.99
C LYS A 152 8.11 10.87 -0.16
N THR A 153 8.89 10.01 -0.79
CA THR A 153 9.80 9.12 -0.05
C THR A 153 11.19 9.73 0.13
N ASN A 154 11.53 10.74 -0.66
CA ASN A 154 12.79 11.47 -0.58
C ASN A 154 12.52 12.97 -0.34
N ILE A 155 12.89 13.48 0.82
CA ILE A 155 13.30 14.88 0.98
C ILE A 155 14.62 14.80 1.72
N ASP A 156 15.64 15.35 1.11
CA ASP A 156 16.75 15.93 1.83
C ASP A 156 16.43 17.43 1.92
N GLU A 157 15.48 17.81 2.78
CA GLU A 157 15.37 19.21 3.16
C GLU A 157 16.43 19.44 4.23
N SER A 158 17.66 19.69 3.78
CA SER A 158 18.54 20.58 4.51
C SER A 158 17.73 21.84 4.75
N LYS A 159 17.43 22.13 6.02
CA LYS A 159 16.74 23.35 6.46
C LYS A 159 17.34 24.55 5.73
N ASN A 160 16.69 25.05 4.69
CA ASN A 160 17.03 26.37 4.15
C ASN A 160 16.52 27.36 5.19
N GLU A 161 17.41 28.18 5.74
CA GLU A 161 17.19 29.10 6.87
C GLU A 161 16.17 30.21 6.57
N ASP A 162 15.62 30.27 5.35
CA ASP A 162 14.90 31.45 4.84
C ASP A 162 13.38 31.24 4.65
N GLY A 163 12.79 30.19 5.24
CA GLY A 163 11.35 30.13 5.53
C GLY A 163 10.39 30.08 4.33
N GLY A 164 10.84 29.71 3.14
CA GLY A 164 10.03 29.70 1.90
C GLY A 164 9.98 28.36 1.15
N GLY A 165 9.85 27.21 1.84
CA GLY A 165 9.87 25.87 1.24
C GLY A 165 8.50 25.17 1.16
N PHE A 166 8.26 24.43 0.08
CA PHE A 166 6.98 23.85 -0.36
C PHE A 166 6.67 22.48 0.28
N LEU A 167 5.50 22.33 0.90
CA LEU A 167 5.02 21.12 1.60
C LEU A 167 4.98 19.86 0.72
N GLY A 168 5.96 18.99 0.87
CA GLY A 168 5.73 17.56 0.62
C GLY A 168 6.85 16.77 1.28
N HIS A 169 6.47 15.87 2.19
CA HIS A 169 7.37 15.33 3.21
C HIS A 169 7.97 13.96 2.83
N SER A 170 9.18 13.65 3.32
CA SER A 170 10.05 12.51 2.99
C SER A 170 9.67 11.37 3.86
N VAL A 171 9.69 10.17 3.31
CA VAL A 171 9.69 8.93 4.09
C VAL A 171 11.12 8.50 4.47
N GLY A 172 12.15 9.00 3.78
CA GLY A 172 13.54 8.59 3.93
C GLY A 172 14.28 9.05 5.19
N ASN A 173 13.88 10.15 5.82
CA ASN A 173 14.60 10.69 7.00
C ASN A 173 14.11 10.15 8.35
N TYR A 174 13.23 9.15 8.37
CA TYR A 174 12.68 8.58 9.60
C TYR A 174 13.05 7.10 9.82
N LEU A 175 14.08 6.60 9.14
CA LEU A 175 14.93 5.58 9.75
C LEU A 175 15.80 6.33 10.76
N SER A 176 15.40 6.23 12.03
CA SER A 176 16.00 6.92 13.18
C SER A 176 17.49 7.19 13.00
N ASP A 177 17.87 8.46 12.92
CA ASP A 177 19.24 8.95 12.99
C ASP A 177 19.78 8.82 14.44
N ASP A 178 19.40 7.75 15.14
CA ASP A 178 19.90 7.39 16.44
C ASP A 178 21.30 6.82 16.28
N LYS A 179 22.26 7.74 16.18
CA LYS A 179 23.67 7.55 16.56
C LYS A 179 23.85 7.16 18.04
N LYS A 180 22.79 6.78 18.76
CA LYS A 180 22.85 6.21 20.10
C LYS A 180 22.63 4.69 20.05
N GLU A 181 23.76 4.02 19.98
CA GLU A 181 24.03 2.75 20.66
C GLU A 181 23.04 1.59 20.41
N ARG A 182 23.44 0.67 19.53
CA ARG A 182 24.06 -0.64 19.89
C ARG A 182 23.70 -1.33 21.22
N GLN A 183 22.53 -1.09 21.83
CA GLN A 183 22.06 -1.76 23.05
C GLN A 183 20.71 -2.47 22.90
N ASN A 184 20.07 -2.47 21.74
CA ASN A 184 18.84 -3.25 21.53
C ASN A 184 19.07 -4.44 20.60
N LYS A 185 19.94 -5.37 21.02
CA LYS A 185 19.93 -6.75 20.46
C LYS A 185 18.53 -7.37 20.56
N THR A 186 17.80 -6.99 21.60
CA THR A 186 16.41 -7.36 21.89
C THR A 186 15.37 -6.77 20.91
N LEU A 187 15.62 -5.65 20.22
CA LEU A 187 14.68 -5.14 19.20
C LEU A 187 14.84 -5.90 17.87
N MET A 188 16.07 -6.21 17.48
CA MET A 188 16.33 -7.05 16.29
C MET A 188 15.82 -8.47 16.49
N GLU A 189 15.91 -9.02 17.71
CA GLU A 189 15.30 -10.30 18.07
C GLU A 189 13.76 -10.22 18.06
N LYS A 190 13.16 -9.11 18.52
CA LYS A 190 11.70 -8.88 18.45
C LYS A 190 11.18 -8.60 17.03
N MET A 191 11.99 -8.02 16.14
CA MET A 191 11.64 -7.85 14.72
C MET A 191 11.71 -9.18 13.95
N ASN A 192 12.49 -10.14 14.45
CA ASN A 192 12.56 -11.51 13.95
C ASN A 192 11.54 -12.45 14.61
N GLU A 193 10.84 -12.02 15.66
CA GLU A 193 9.65 -12.74 16.09
C GLU A 193 8.58 -12.51 15.02
N PRO A 194 8.03 -13.57 14.38
CA PRO A 194 6.89 -13.39 13.52
C PRO A 194 5.82 -12.71 14.37
N ILE A 195 5.42 -11.50 13.98
CA ILE A 195 4.25 -10.84 14.56
C ILE A 195 3.17 -11.91 14.60
N LYS A 196 2.69 -12.26 15.80
CA LYS A 196 1.58 -13.21 15.97
C LYS A 196 0.32 -12.51 15.51
N VAL A 197 0.18 -12.35 14.20
CA VAL A 197 -1.00 -11.80 13.54
C VAL A 197 -2.08 -12.84 13.75
N SER A 198 -3.17 -12.47 14.42
CA SER A 198 -4.34 -13.33 14.40
C SER A 198 -4.86 -13.35 12.95
N ASN A 199 -5.08 -14.54 12.40
CA ASN A 199 -5.31 -14.79 10.96
C ASN A 199 -6.57 -14.11 10.36
N ASN A 200 -7.26 -13.27 11.12
CA ASN A 200 -8.56 -12.68 10.81
C ASN A 200 -8.62 -11.15 10.91
N GLN A 201 -7.51 -10.47 11.24
CA GLN A 201 -7.52 -9.03 11.47
C GLN A 201 -7.28 -8.18 10.23
N ILE A 202 -8.12 -7.15 10.05
CA ILE A 202 -7.91 -6.11 9.04
C ILE A 202 -7.03 -5.01 9.64
N LYS A 203 -5.94 -4.70 8.94
CA LYS A 203 -4.96 -3.71 9.37
C LYS A 203 -5.22 -2.37 8.71
N PHE A 204 -5.27 -1.32 9.51
CA PHE A 204 -5.28 0.06 9.05
C PHE A 204 -4.00 0.71 9.51
N PHE A 205 -3.42 1.54 8.66
CA PHE A 205 -2.45 2.52 9.12
C PHE A 205 -3.10 3.89 9.04
N VAL A 206 -3.32 4.48 10.20
CA VAL A 206 -3.75 5.86 10.31
C VAL A 206 -2.49 6.70 10.31
N TRP A 207 -2.37 7.53 9.28
CA TRP A 207 -1.33 8.54 9.16
C TRP A 207 -1.90 9.84 9.73
N GLU A 208 -1.54 10.17 10.97
CA GLU A 208 -1.85 11.48 11.53
C GLU A 208 -0.73 12.46 11.17
N ILE A 209 -1.11 13.56 10.52
CA ILE A 209 -0.20 14.66 10.19
C ILE A 209 -0.30 15.67 11.32
N ASN A 210 0.78 15.84 12.08
CA ASN A 210 0.88 16.86 13.10
C ASN A 210 0.96 18.27 12.46
N PRO A 211 0.65 19.35 13.21
CA PRO A 211 0.80 20.72 12.72
C PRO A 211 2.23 21.08 12.31
N ASP A 212 3.24 20.38 12.84
CA ASP A 212 4.65 20.50 12.46
C ASP A 212 5.05 19.62 11.27
N LEU A 213 4.05 18.97 10.64
CA LEU A 213 4.18 18.13 9.45
C LEU A 213 4.96 16.83 9.67
N SER A 214 5.31 16.52 10.92
CA SER A 214 5.65 15.16 11.30
C SER A 214 4.42 14.27 11.16
N TYR A 215 4.63 13.01 10.77
CA TYR A 215 3.57 12.01 10.76
C TYR A 215 3.94 10.91 11.74
N TYR A 216 2.94 10.39 12.44
CA TYR A 216 3.09 9.14 13.15
C TYR A 216 2.09 8.13 12.61
N CYS A 217 2.59 6.92 12.42
CA CYS A 217 1.84 5.82 11.85
C CYS A 217 1.33 4.97 13.02
N ARG A 218 0.02 4.93 13.21
CA ARG A 218 -0.58 4.00 14.17
C ARG A 218 -1.23 2.86 13.40
N GLU A 219 -0.83 1.64 13.74
CA GLU A 219 -1.58 0.45 13.33
C GLU A 219 -2.88 0.43 14.14
N GLU A 220 -4.01 0.55 13.46
CA GLU A 220 -5.32 0.26 14.03
C GLU A 220 -5.77 -1.11 13.51
N GLU A 221 -6.00 -2.03 14.44
CA GLU A 221 -6.62 -3.31 14.14
C GLU A 221 -8.14 -3.13 14.24
N VAL A 222 -8.87 -3.44 13.16
CA VAL A 222 -10.33 -3.43 13.19
C VAL A 222 -10.83 -4.83 12.85
N PHE A 223 -11.44 -5.45 13.86
CA PHE A 223 -11.92 -6.85 13.95
C PHE A 223 -10.83 -7.89 14.05
#